data_AF-A0A453AR38-F1
#
_entry.id   AF-A0A453AR38-F1
#
_cell.length_a   1.000
_cell.length_b   1.000
_cell.length_c   1.000
_cell.angle_alpha   90.00
_cell.angle_beta   90.00
_cell.angle_gamma   90.00
#
_symmetry.space_group_name_H-M   'P 1'
#
loop_
_entity.id
_entity.type
_entity.pdbx_description
1 polymer ?
#
loop_
_entity_poly.entity_id
_entity_poly.type
_entity_poly.pdbx_seq_one_letter_code
_entity_poly.pdbx_strand_id
1 'polypeptide(L)'
;MSVAWEYVIANELLSLLVSAGLVLGVDPATLGMTVLAWGNSLGDLIANVAVAVAARRGGAQVAVAGCYGGPVFNVLVGLGLSLLLSCWAGYPKPVAIPWEPRLYQTLGWVAAGLLWAFFMLPRRGMKVGRTLGFGLLAIYLCFLCTTPSLFA
;
A
#
# COMPACT_ATOMS: atom_id res chain seq x y z
N MET A 1 19.34 -17.15 5.51
CA MET A 1 20.03 -16.86 4.23
C MET A 1 19.17 -16.00 3.31
N SER A 2 17.89 -16.30 3.12
CA SER A 2 16.98 -15.48 2.30
C SER A 2 16.78 -14.05 2.83
N VAL A 3 16.61 -13.88 4.16
CA VAL A 3 16.39 -12.55 4.78
C VAL A 3 17.58 -11.61 4.58
N ALA A 4 18.81 -12.10 4.67
CA ALA A 4 20.01 -11.29 4.46
C ALA A 4 20.13 -10.83 2.99
N TRP A 5 19.79 -11.72 2.06
CA TRP A 5 19.78 -11.41 0.63
C TRP A 5 18.68 -10.41 0.26
N GLU A 6 17.50 -10.57 0.83
CA GLU A 6 16.39 -9.61 0.69
C GLU A 6 16.78 -8.23 1.23
N TYR A 7 17.44 -8.18 2.39
CA TYR A 7 17.93 -6.94 2.96
C TYR A 7 18.96 -6.24 2.05
N VAL A 8 19.95 -6.99 1.53
CA VAL A 8 20.95 -6.45 0.60
C VAL A 8 20.29 -5.92 -0.67
N ILE A 9 19.40 -6.71 -1.28
CA ILE A 9 18.67 -6.27 -2.48
C ILE A 9 17.85 -5.01 -2.17
N ALA A 10 17.09 -4.99 -1.08
CA ALA A 10 16.24 -3.86 -0.72
C ALA A 10 17.06 -2.57 -0.54
N ASN A 11 18.24 -2.66 0.09
CA ASN A 11 19.12 -1.52 0.31
C ASN A 11 19.72 -0.96 -1.01
N GLU A 12 20.17 -1.84 -1.91
CA GLU A 12 20.65 -1.43 -3.23
C GLU A 12 19.53 -0.81 -4.07
N LEU A 13 18.34 -1.41 -4.05
CA LEU A 13 17.19 -0.94 -4.82
C LEU A 13 16.71 0.44 -4.31
N LEU A 14 16.70 0.65 -3.00
CA LEU A 14 16.42 1.96 -2.40
C LEU A 14 17.48 3.00 -2.81
N SER A 15 18.76 2.63 -2.77
CA SER A 15 19.88 3.51 -3.13
C SER A 15 19.79 3.97 -4.59
N LEU A 16 19.48 3.04 -5.49
CA LEU A 16 19.26 3.33 -6.91
C LEU A 16 18.05 4.25 -7.12
N LEU A 17 16.97 4.02 -6.38
CA LEU A 17 15.77 4.85 -6.50
C LEU A 17 15.99 6.29 -6.03
N VAL A 18 16.69 6.47 -4.90
CA VAL A 18 17.05 7.81 -4.41
C VAL A 18 17.96 8.52 -5.41
N SER A 19 18.94 7.82 -5.98
CA SER A 19 19.82 8.36 -7.02
C SER A 19 19.03 8.79 -8.27
N ALA A 20 18.08 7.97 -8.72
CA ALA A 20 17.19 8.30 -9.82
C ALA A 20 16.32 9.53 -9.54
N GLY A 21 15.81 9.68 -8.30
CA GLY A 21 15.08 10.87 -7.87
C GLY A 21 15.89 12.15 -7.98
N LEU A 22 17.15 12.10 -7.54
CA LEU A 22 18.07 13.23 -7.67
C LEU A 22 18.33 13.62 -9.13
N VAL A 23 18.46 12.65 -10.04
CA VAL A 23 18.69 12.90 -11.48
C VAL A 23 17.44 13.45 -12.17
N LEU A 24 16.26 12.96 -11.79
CA LEU A 24 14.98 13.37 -12.38
C LEU A 24 14.42 14.66 -11.75
N GLY A 25 15.06 15.21 -10.71
CA GLY A 25 14.57 16.37 -9.97
C GLY A 25 13.31 16.09 -9.15
N VAL A 26 13.01 14.83 -8.86
CA VAL A 26 11.82 14.40 -8.13
C VAL A 26 12.19 14.06 -6.70
N ASP A 27 11.38 14.50 -5.75
CA ASP A 27 11.59 14.24 -4.32
C ASP A 27 11.57 12.73 -4.02
N PRO A 28 12.58 12.19 -3.29
CA PRO A 28 12.65 10.77 -2.93
C PRO A 28 11.40 10.26 -2.19
N ALA A 29 10.74 11.11 -1.40
CA ALA A 29 9.51 10.73 -0.70
C ALA A 29 8.39 10.40 -1.69
N THR A 30 8.31 11.15 -2.79
CA THR A 30 7.31 10.95 -3.85
C THR A 30 7.56 9.64 -4.61
N LEU A 31 8.82 9.32 -4.90
CA LEU A 31 9.19 8.03 -5.50
C LEU A 31 8.92 6.85 -4.57
N GLY A 32 9.14 7.02 -3.26
CA GLY A 32 8.82 6.00 -2.26
C GLY A 32 7.32 5.73 -2.14
N MET A 33 6.50 6.79 -2.12
CA MET A 33 5.04 6.66 -2.06
C MET A 33 4.42 6.09 -3.34
N THR A 34 5.13 6.10 -4.46
CA THR A 34 4.62 5.66 -5.77
C THR A 34 5.28 4.39 -6.25
N VAL A 35 6.52 4.46 -6.73
CA VAL A 35 7.22 3.38 -7.42
C VAL A 35 7.50 2.22 -6.46
N LEU A 36 7.98 2.50 -5.24
CA LEU A 36 8.18 1.44 -4.24
C LEU A 36 6.85 0.87 -3.77
N ALA A 37 5.86 1.73 -3.49
CA ALA A 37 4.54 1.29 -3.06
C ALA A 37 3.85 0.39 -4.11
N TRP A 38 3.90 0.79 -5.39
CA TRP A 38 3.40 0.01 -6.52
C TRP A 38 4.18 -1.29 -6.66
N GLY A 39 5.52 -1.25 -6.60
CA GLY A 39 6.36 -2.44 -6.68
C GLY A 39 6.00 -3.47 -5.61
N ASN A 40 5.79 -3.02 -4.37
CA ASN A 40 5.39 -3.88 -3.26
C ASN A 40 4.01 -4.54 -3.49
N SER A 41 3.04 -3.81 -4.01
CA SER A 41 1.68 -4.33 -4.25
C SER A 41 1.47 -5.00 -5.60
N LEU A 42 2.43 -4.93 -6.53
CA LEU A 42 2.32 -5.52 -7.86
C LEU A 42 2.39 -7.06 -7.80
N GLY A 43 3.24 -7.62 -6.93
CA GLY A 43 3.28 -9.06 -6.69
C GLY A 43 1.95 -9.58 -6.12
N ASP A 44 1.40 -8.86 -5.15
CA ASP A 44 0.08 -9.17 -4.58
C ASP A 44 -1.03 -9.09 -5.64
N LEU A 45 -0.98 -8.10 -6.53
CA LEU A 45 -1.93 -7.98 -7.63
C LEU A 45 -1.88 -9.21 -8.56
N ILE A 46 -0.68 -9.63 -8.97
CA ILE A 46 -0.49 -10.80 -9.83
C ILE A 46 -1.01 -12.06 -9.14
N ALA A 47 -0.69 -12.26 -7.87
CA ALA A 47 -1.15 -13.41 -7.09
C ALA A 47 -2.68 -13.43 -6.96
N ASN A 48 -3.30 -12.30 -6.63
CA ASN A 48 -4.75 -12.18 -6.51
C ASN A 48 -5.47 -12.42 -7.85
N VAL A 49 -4.93 -11.92 -8.97
CA VAL A 49 -5.47 -12.19 -10.30
C VAL A 49 -5.30 -13.67 -10.66
N ALA A 50 -4.15 -14.27 -10.38
CA ALA A 50 -3.91 -15.69 -10.64
C ALA A 50 -4.89 -16.57 -9.87
N VAL A 51 -5.12 -16.28 -8.58
CA VAL A 51 -6.11 -16.99 -7.76
C VAL A 51 -7.53 -16.77 -8.30
N ALA A 52 -7.88 -15.55 -8.69
CA ALA A 52 -9.20 -15.23 -9.23
C ALA A 52 -9.50 -15.97 -10.55
N VAL A 53 -8.51 -16.12 -11.43
CA VAL A 53 -8.65 -16.80 -12.73
C VAL A 53 -8.56 -18.32 -12.59
N ALA A 54 -7.66 -18.83 -11.73
CA ALA A 54 -7.46 -20.26 -11.55
C ALA A 54 -8.57 -20.94 -10.72
N ALA A 55 -9.12 -20.26 -9.72
CA ALA A 55 -10.14 -20.83 -8.85
C ALA A 55 -11.54 -20.69 -9.47
N ARG A 56 -12.00 -21.77 -10.11
CA ARG A 56 -13.29 -21.86 -10.83
C ARG A 56 -14.54 -21.56 -9.98
N ARG A 57 -14.48 -21.70 -8.64
CA ARG A 57 -15.56 -21.34 -7.70
C ARG A 57 -14.97 -20.68 -6.46
N GLY A 58 -15.45 -19.49 -6.10
CA GLY A 58 -15.03 -18.79 -4.88
C GLY A 58 -13.68 -18.08 -4.93
N GLY A 59 -12.92 -18.17 -6.04
CA GLY A 59 -11.62 -17.52 -6.21
C GLY A 59 -11.61 -16.01 -5.94
N ALA A 60 -12.69 -15.33 -6.34
CA ALA A 60 -12.85 -13.90 -6.09
C ALA A 60 -12.94 -13.55 -4.60
N GLN A 61 -13.53 -14.40 -3.75
CA GLN A 61 -13.58 -14.16 -2.31
C GLN A 61 -12.21 -14.34 -1.66
N VAL A 62 -11.45 -15.35 -2.09
CA VAL A 62 -10.07 -15.59 -1.63
C VAL A 62 -9.14 -14.45 -2.05
N ALA A 63 -9.23 -14.00 -3.31
CA ALA A 63 -8.45 -12.88 -3.81
C ALA A 63 -8.76 -11.56 -3.07
N VAL A 64 -10.04 -11.31 -2.73
CA VAL A 64 -10.40 -10.13 -1.92
C VAL A 64 -9.85 -10.24 -0.51
N ALA A 65 -9.94 -11.41 0.13
CA ALA A 65 -9.36 -11.61 1.46
C ALA A 65 -7.84 -11.38 1.46
N GLY A 66 -7.12 -11.84 0.43
CA GLY A 66 -5.68 -11.60 0.26
C GLY A 66 -5.34 -10.12 0.05
N CYS A 67 -6.07 -9.42 -0.81
CA CYS A 67 -5.85 -8.01 -1.12
C CYS A 67 -6.05 -7.08 0.09
N TYR A 68 -6.96 -7.40 1.02
CA TYR A 68 -7.10 -6.65 2.27
C TYR A 68 -6.15 -7.17 3.36
N GLY A 69 -5.94 -8.48 3.45
CA GLY A 69 -5.13 -9.10 4.49
C GLY A 69 -3.64 -8.73 4.40
N GLY A 70 -3.07 -8.70 3.20
CA GLY A 70 -1.65 -8.36 2.98
C GLY A 70 -1.28 -6.98 3.51
N PRO A 71 -1.93 -5.89 3.07
CA PRO A 71 -1.67 -4.55 3.57
C PRO A 71 -1.93 -4.39 5.08
N VAL A 72 -2.99 -5.00 5.61
CA VAL A 72 -3.29 -4.96 7.06
C VAL A 72 -2.17 -5.64 7.86
N PHE A 73 -1.70 -6.80 7.41
CA PHE A 73 -0.57 -7.50 8.03
C PHE A 73 0.71 -6.67 7.97
N ASN A 74 1.01 -6.04 6.83
CA ASN A 74 2.19 -5.19 6.66
C ASN A 74 2.18 -3.98 7.62
N VAL A 75 1.03 -3.33 7.81
CA VAL A 75 0.92 -2.21 8.75
C VAL A 75 1.03 -2.68 10.21
N LEU A 76 0.35 -3.76 10.58
CA LEU A 76 0.35 -4.24 11.97
C LEU A 76 1.70 -4.83 12.37
N VAL A 77 2.26 -5.71 11.55
CA VAL A 77 3.49 -6.44 11.87
C VAL A 77 4.73 -5.69 11.39
N GLY A 78 4.73 -5.18 10.16
CA GLY A 78 5.87 -4.42 9.64
C GLY A 78 6.01 -3.10 10.40
N LEU A 79 5.07 -2.18 10.20
CA LEU A 79 5.17 -0.85 10.79
C LEU A 79 5.00 -0.86 12.32
N GLY A 80 4.05 -1.62 12.85
CA GLY A 80 3.81 -1.72 14.30
C GLY A 80 4.99 -2.29 15.08
N LEU A 81 5.58 -3.40 14.62
CA LEU A 81 6.74 -3.99 15.31
C LEU A 81 7.99 -3.12 15.17
N SER A 82 8.23 -2.51 14.00
CA SER A 82 9.35 -1.59 13.79
C SER A 82 9.27 -0.37 14.71
N LEU A 83 8.07 0.19 14.93
CA LEU A 83 7.87 1.31 15.87
C LEU A 83 8.11 0.87 17.31
N LEU A 84 7.60 -0.30 17.72
CA LEU A 84 7.83 -0.84 19.06
C LEU A 84 9.33 -1.03 19.35
N LEU A 85 10.06 -1.63 18.41
CA LEU A 85 11.51 -1.82 18.53
C LEU A 85 12.26 -0.48 18.58
N SER A 86 11.84 0.50 17.77
CA SER A 86 12.46 1.83 17.76
C SER A 86 12.25 2.58 19.07
N CYS A 87 11.05 2.52 19.64
CA CYS A 87 10.74 3.10 20.94
C CYS A 87 11.50 2.41 22.08
N TRP A 88 11.68 1.10 21.99
CA TRP A 88 12.42 0.33 22.99
C TRP A 88 13.92 0.64 22.96
N ALA A 89 14.52 0.72 21.76
CA ALA A 89 15.94 1.02 21.59
C ALA A 89 16.29 2.50 21.86
N GLY A 90 15.36 3.41 21.59
CA GLY A 90 15.55 4.86 21.72
C GLY A 90 15.12 5.48 23.05
N TYR A 91 14.69 4.69 24.04
CA TYR A 91 14.18 5.20 25.31
C TYR A 91 15.22 6.11 26.00
N PRO A 92 14.88 7.36 26.41
CA PRO A 92 13.54 7.95 26.55
C PRO A 92 13.16 8.96 25.43
N LYS A 93 13.84 8.98 24.28
CA LYS A 93 13.54 9.97 23.23
C LYS A 93 12.22 9.62 22.52
N PRO A 94 11.22 10.53 22.49
CA PRO A 94 9.98 10.29 21.76
C PRO A 94 10.26 10.26 20.25
N VAL A 95 9.67 9.29 19.56
CA VAL A 95 9.66 9.22 18.09
C VAL A 95 8.78 10.36 17.58
N ALA A 96 9.39 11.41 17.05
CA ALA A 96 8.66 12.52 16.43
C ALA A 96 8.13 12.07 15.07
N ILE A 97 6.81 11.96 14.96
CA ILE A 97 6.14 11.74 13.66
C ILE A 97 6.07 13.11 12.98
N PRO A 98 6.75 13.32 11.84
CA PRO A 98 6.70 14.58 11.14
C PRO A 98 5.27 14.85 10.65
N TRP A 99 4.79 16.08 10.87
CA TRP A 99 3.46 16.50 10.43
C TRP A 99 3.49 16.81 8.94
N GLU A 100 3.37 15.77 8.11
CA GLU A 100 3.27 15.92 6.67
C GLU A 100 1.81 15.90 6.20
N PRO A 101 1.29 17.00 5.62
CA PRO A 101 -0.09 17.07 5.11
C PRO A 101 -0.42 15.95 4.10
N ARG A 102 0.61 15.48 3.38
CA ARG A 102 0.51 14.41 2.38
C ARG A 102 0.13 13.07 2.99
N LEU A 103 0.67 12.73 4.17
CA LEU A 103 0.35 11.51 4.89
C LEU A 103 -1.13 11.49 5.31
N TYR A 104 -1.65 12.64 5.75
CA TYR A 104 -3.07 12.76 6.11
C TYR A 104 -3.99 12.64 4.90
N GLN A 105 -3.60 13.19 3.75
CA GLN A 105 -4.36 13.06 2.51
C GLN A 105 -4.46 11.60 2.06
N THR A 106 -3.35 10.85 2.04
CA THR A 106 -3.35 9.43 1.66
C THR A 106 -4.17 8.58 2.65
N LEU A 107 -4.04 8.84 3.95
CA LEU A 107 -4.84 8.18 4.98
C LEU A 107 -6.34 8.45 4.80
N GLY A 108 -6.73 9.69 4.45
CA GLY A 108 -8.11 10.06 4.15
C GLY A 108 -8.70 9.30 2.97
N TRP A 109 -7.93 9.12 1.90
CA TRP A 109 -8.36 8.33 0.73
C TRP A 109 -8.48 6.84 1.02
N VAL A 110 -7.56 6.27 1.82
CA VAL A 110 -7.66 4.88 2.28
C VAL A 110 -8.92 4.70 3.14
N ALA A 111 -9.20 5.63 4.06
CA ALA A 111 -10.42 5.61 4.86
C ALA A 111 -11.69 5.71 4.00
N ALA A 112 -11.70 6.58 2.99
CA ALA A 112 -12.81 6.70 2.05
C ALA A 112 -13.05 5.39 1.26
N GLY A 113 -11.98 4.74 0.80
CA GLY A 113 -12.05 3.44 0.13
C GLY A 113 -12.61 2.33 1.04
N LEU A 114 -12.16 2.29 2.29
CA LEU A 114 -12.67 1.35 3.31
C LEU A 114 -14.14 1.60 3.64
N LEU A 115 -14.55 2.86 3.80
CA LEU A 115 -15.94 3.24 4.05
C LEU A 115 -16.85 2.84 2.87
N TRP A 116 -16.37 3.07 1.64
CA TRP A 116 -17.08 2.64 0.43
C TRP A 116 -17.26 1.12 0.38
N ALA A 117 -16.19 0.37 0.65
CA ALA A 117 -16.24 -1.08 0.70
C ALA A 117 -17.21 -1.56 1.81
N PHE A 118 -17.10 -0.99 3.01
CA PHE A 118 -17.96 -1.29 4.16
C PHE A 118 -19.44 -1.03 3.87
N PHE A 119 -19.76 -0.03 3.07
CA PHE A 119 -21.15 0.30 2.73
C PHE A 119 -21.71 -0.55 1.57
N MET A 120 -20.89 -0.86 0.56
CA MET A 120 -21.33 -1.65 -0.59
C MET A 120 -21.38 -3.16 -0.33
N LEU A 121 -20.49 -3.71 0.51
CA LEU A 121 -20.40 -5.15 0.79
C LEU A 121 -21.68 -5.73 1.45
N PRO A 122 -22.27 -5.09 2.48
CA PRO A 122 -23.52 -5.55 3.10
C PRO A 122 -24.72 -5.42 2.15
N ARG A 123 -24.78 -4.35 1.36
CA ARG A 123 -25.86 -4.08 0.40
C ARG A 123 -25.96 -5.08 -0.75
N ARG A 124 -24.88 -5.82 -1.02
CA ARG A 124 -24.79 -6.81 -2.11
C ARG A 124 -24.77 -8.26 -1.60
N GLY A 125 -25.02 -8.48 -0.30
CA GLY A 125 -25.06 -9.82 0.29
C GLY A 125 -23.71 -10.53 0.29
N MET A 126 -22.61 -9.80 0.56
CA MET A 126 -21.23 -10.33 0.62
C MET A 126 -20.71 -11.00 -0.67
N LYS A 127 -21.32 -10.69 -1.81
CA LYS A 127 -20.83 -11.15 -3.12
C LYS A 127 -19.96 -10.07 -3.76
N VAL A 128 -18.73 -10.44 -4.09
CA VAL A 128 -17.78 -9.58 -4.80
C VAL A 128 -18.28 -9.39 -6.24
N GLY A 129 -18.87 -8.23 -6.51
CA GLY A 129 -19.41 -7.88 -7.82
C GLY A 129 -18.57 -6.80 -8.52
N ARG A 130 -18.74 -6.68 -9.85
CA ARG A 130 -18.05 -5.67 -10.68
C ARG A 130 -18.23 -4.22 -10.18
N THR A 131 -19.36 -3.92 -9.53
CA THR A 131 -19.66 -2.57 -9.00
C THR A 131 -18.77 -2.15 -7.84
N LEU A 132 -18.31 -3.10 -7.02
CA LEU A 132 -17.32 -2.82 -5.96
C LEU A 132 -15.98 -2.44 -6.58
N GLY A 133 -15.53 -3.21 -7.59
CA GLY A 133 -14.29 -2.96 -8.31
C GLY A 133 -14.29 -1.60 -9.02
N PHE A 134 -15.34 -1.26 -9.77
CA PHE A 134 -15.46 0.04 -10.42
C PHE A 134 -15.45 1.21 -9.43
N GLY A 135 -16.14 1.08 -8.29
CA GLY A 135 -16.14 2.13 -7.26
C GLY A 135 -14.77 2.34 -6.62
N LEU A 136 -14.06 1.25 -6.28
CA LEU A 136 -12.69 1.32 -5.76
C LEU A 136 -11.71 1.92 -6.79
N LEU A 137 -11.84 1.54 -8.06
CA LEU A 137 -11.01 2.08 -9.13
C LEU A 137 -11.27 3.59 -9.34
N ALA A 138 -12.53 4.02 -9.27
CA ALA A 138 -12.88 5.45 -9.38
C ALA A 138 -12.30 6.27 -8.22
N ILE A 139 -12.33 5.75 -6.99
CA ILE A 139 -11.70 6.39 -5.83
C ILE A 139 -10.18 6.49 -6.03
N TYR A 140 -9.55 5.43 -6.52
CA TYR A 140 -8.11 5.43 -6.80
C TYR A 140 -7.72 6.41 -7.92
N LEU A 141 -8.50 6.49 -8.99
CA LEU A 141 -8.28 7.47 -10.07
C LEU A 141 -8.48 8.91 -9.56
N CYS A 142 -9.49 9.14 -8.70
CA CYS A 142 -9.70 10.44 -8.07
C CYS A 142 -8.53 10.83 -7.15
N PHE A 143 -7.97 9.87 -6.41
CA PHE A 143 -6.75 10.06 -5.62
C PHE A 143 -5.56 10.47 -6.51
N LEU A 144 -5.33 9.77 -7.63
CA LEU A 144 -4.27 10.13 -8.58
C LEU A 144 -4.48 11.54 -9.17
N CYS A 145 -5.71 11.90 -9.53
CA CYS A 145 -6.02 13.22 -10.08
C CYS A 145 -5.92 14.36 -9.05
N THR A 146 -6.24 14.10 -7.79
CA THR A 146 -6.15 15.09 -6.69
C THR A 146 -4.75 15.22 -6.09
N THR A 147 -3.83 14.34 -6.49
CA THR A 147 -2.41 14.41 -6.13
C THR A 147 -1.54 14.70 -7.37
N PRO A 148 -1.81 15.77 -8.16
CA PRO A 148 -1.08 16.06 -9.39
C PRO A 148 0.36 16.55 -9.14
N SER A 149 0.70 16.96 -7.91
CA SER A 149 2.05 17.33 -7.49
C SER A 149 2.98 16.13 -7.26
N LEU A 150 2.61 14.94 -7.74
CA LEU A 150 3.46 13.73 -7.75
C LEU A 150 4.50 13.75 -8.88
N PHE A 151 4.28 14.59 -9.91
CA PHE A 151 5.07 14.63 -11.15
C PHE A 151 5.60 16.03 -11.49
N ALA A 152 5.41 17.02 -10.61
CA ALA A 152 5.84 18.41 -10.81
C ALA A 152 6.72 18.88 -9.66
#